data_AF-A0A1W0A2S5-F1
#
_entry.id   AF-A0A1W0A2S5-F1
#
_cell.length_a   1.000
_cell.length_b   1.000
_cell.length_c   1.000
_cell.angle_alpha   90.00
_cell.angle_beta   90.00
_cell.angle_gamma   90.00
#
_symmetry.space_group_name_H-M   'P 1'
#
loop_
_entity.id
_entity.type
_entity.pdbx_description
1 polymer ?
#
loop_
_entity_poly.entity_id
_entity_poly.type
_entity_poly.pdbx_seq_one_letter_code
_entity_poly.pdbx_strand_id
1 'polypeptide(L)'
;MTSGKRVRPAKNPSKALVYVYDKPLYKYLLESNDLGYLENVFPVFEKISWWKDGKWIEIAFVPCLYRLSMSWCYRATRFTHAVVALVTANAYISTLGGGYFLCRHLNQAKLMAQLQICVSQGLQDPILASKCRVNLAYGAMAQGKFNRAAKILLKEKENAQKLNSEDLHNVLHAAQVYLKKTIVLHKELLQHQETDTRRVVDEYYRQRVVQTES
;
A
#
# COMPACT_ATOMS: atom_id res chain seq x y z
N MET A 1 29.61 -6.58 9.63
CA MET A 1 30.41 -7.77 9.97
C MET A 1 31.41 -7.39 11.07
N THR A 2 31.09 -7.73 12.31
CA THR A 2 32.04 -7.85 13.41
C THR A 2 31.46 -8.95 14.29
N SER A 3 31.89 -10.19 14.07
CA SER A 3 31.51 -11.33 14.90
C SER A 3 32.00 -11.05 16.32
N GLY A 4 31.08 -10.65 17.20
CA GLY A 4 31.36 -10.29 18.58
C GLY A 4 31.71 -11.54 19.37
N LYS A 5 32.98 -11.94 19.31
CA LYS A 5 33.54 -13.02 20.12
C LYS A 5 33.60 -12.53 21.58
N ARG A 6 32.76 -13.08 22.46
CA ARG A 6 32.77 -12.76 23.90
C ARG A 6 32.88 -14.04 24.71
N VAL A 7 33.98 -14.17 25.44
CA VAL A 7 34.12 -15.13 26.53
C VAL A 7 33.69 -14.40 27.81
N ARG A 8 32.71 -14.96 28.54
CA ARG A 8 32.41 -14.50 29.90
C ARG A 8 32.89 -15.57 30.88
N PRO A 9 33.59 -15.20 31.96
CA PRO A 9 33.88 -16.16 33.01
C PRO A 9 32.55 -16.67 33.59
N ALA A 10 32.42 -17.98 33.74
CA ALA A 10 31.24 -18.57 34.38
C ALA A 10 31.16 -18.13 35.85
N LYS A 11 29.95 -18.11 36.41
CA LYS A 11 29.72 -17.79 37.84
C LYS A 11 30.40 -18.76 38.82
N ASN A 12 30.88 -19.91 38.33
CA ASN A 12 31.73 -20.83 39.07
C ASN A 12 33.16 -20.76 38.48
N PRO A 13 34.20 -20.56 39.28
CA PRO A 13 35.59 -20.40 38.80
C PRO A 13 36.21 -21.68 38.21
N SER A 14 35.43 -22.76 38.12
CA SER A 14 35.86 -24.10 37.72
C SER A 14 35.45 -24.47 36.30
N LYS A 15 34.70 -23.64 35.56
CA LYS A 15 34.23 -23.95 34.18
C LYS A 15 34.30 -22.73 33.26
N ALA A 16 34.66 -22.94 32.01
CA ALA A 16 34.62 -21.95 30.94
C ALA A 16 33.41 -22.20 30.03
N LEU A 17 32.61 -21.16 29.77
CA LEU A 17 31.45 -21.25 28.88
C LEU A 17 31.76 -20.50 27.58
N VAL A 18 31.77 -21.20 26.45
CA VAL A 18 32.04 -20.65 25.13
C VAL A 18 30.73 -20.53 24.36
N TYR A 19 30.38 -19.29 23.99
CA TYR A 19 29.20 -19.02 23.18
C TYR A 19 29.56 -18.97 21.70
N VAL A 20 28.96 -19.88 20.92
CA VAL A 20 29.17 -19.96 19.47
C VAL A 20 27.90 -19.50 18.77
N TYR A 21 28.04 -18.50 17.89
CA TYR A 21 26.92 -17.91 17.15
C TYR A 21 26.72 -18.51 15.75
N ASP A 22 27.71 -19.26 15.26
CA ASP A 22 27.70 -19.88 13.95
C ASP A 22 27.37 -21.38 14.06
N LYS A 23 26.35 -21.82 13.32
CA LYS A 23 25.77 -23.17 13.43
C LYS A 23 26.72 -24.26 12.92
N PRO A 24 27.31 -24.16 11.71
CA PRO A 24 28.34 -25.09 11.25
C PRO A 24 29.55 -25.15 12.19
N LEU A 25 30.02 -24.01 12.71
CA LEU A 25 31.14 -23.99 13.65
C LEU A 25 30.78 -24.66 14.99
N TYR A 26 29.57 -24.43 15.51
CA TYR A 26 29.08 -25.10 16.71
C TYR A 26 29.03 -26.61 16.54
N LYS A 27 28.53 -27.10 15.41
CA LYS A 27 28.52 -28.54 15.10
C LYS A 27 29.93 -29.12 15.05
N TYR A 28 30.82 -28.46 14.33
CA TYR A 28 32.22 -28.87 14.23
C TYR A 28 32.88 -28.96 15.61
N LEU A 29 32.70 -27.96 16.47
CA LEU A 29 33.28 -27.95 17.81
C LEU A 29 32.69 -29.03 18.73
N LEU A 30 31.41 -29.35 18.56
CA LEU A 30 30.73 -30.39 19.35
C LEU A 30 31.14 -31.81 18.91
N GLU A 31 31.42 -32.02 17.63
CA GLU A 31 31.82 -33.31 17.06
C GLU A 31 33.33 -33.59 17.18
N SER A 32 34.17 -32.58 16.92
CA SER A 32 35.64 -32.73 16.91
C SER A 32 36.30 -32.55 18.27
N ASN A 33 35.64 -31.84 19.19
CA ASN A 33 36.21 -31.39 20.46
C ASN A 33 37.61 -30.76 20.31
N ASP A 34 37.84 -30.02 19.21
CA ASP A 34 39.15 -29.44 18.87
C ASP A 34 39.49 -28.27 19.80
N LEU A 35 40.18 -28.61 20.89
CA LEU A 35 40.66 -27.64 21.88
C LEU A 35 41.76 -26.73 21.31
N GLY A 36 42.55 -27.21 20.34
CA GLY A 36 43.62 -26.43 19.71
C GLY A 36 43.06 -25.29 18.85
N TYR A 37 41.92 -25.51 18.20
CA TYR A 37 41.19 -24.43 17.53
C TYR A 37 40.72 -23.35 18.52
N LEU A 38 40.19 -23.75 19.68
CA LEU A 38 39.73 -22.81 20.71
C LEU A 38 40.87 -22.00 21.33
N GLU A 39 42.04 -22.61 21.54
CA GLU A 39 43.25 -21.92 22.03
C GLU A 39 43.74 -20.85 21.06
N ASN A 40 43.82 -21.18 19.76
CA ASN A 40 44.22 -20.23 18.71
C ASN A 40 43.24 -19.06 18.59
N VAL A 41 41.94 -19.31 18.78
CA VAL A 41 40.89 -18.28 18.62
C VAL A 41 40.75 -17.42 19.88
N PHE A 42 41.06 -17.95 21.05
CA PHE A 42 40.89 -17.28 22.34
C PHE A 42 42.16 -17.41 23.20
N PRO A 43 43.16 -16.54 22.99
CA PRO A 43 44.43 -16.55 23.75
C PRO A 43 44.25 -16.26 25.25
N VAL A 44 43.03 -15.90 25.68
CA VAL A 44 42.66 -15.79 27.10
C VAL A 44 42.80 -17.13 27.82
N PHE A 45 42.66 -18.26 27.12
CA PHE A 45 42.80 -19.60 27.70
C PHE A 45 44.24 -19.97 28.07
N GLU A 46 45.26 -19.37 27.44
CA GLU A 46 46.67 -19.60 27.80
C GLU A 46 46.99 -19.15 29.24
N LYS A 47 46.27 -18.15 29.74
CA LYS A 47 46.46 -17.60 31.10
C LYS A 47 45.74 -18.41 32.19
N ILE A 48 44.97 -19.42 31.81
CA ILE A 48 44.10 -20.17 32.72
C ILE A 48 44.67 -21.58 32.89
N SER A 49 45.34 -21.83 34.02
CA SER A 49 46.06 -23.08 34.28
C SER A 49 45.17 -24.34 34.32
N TRP A 50 43.89 -24.19 34.68
CA TRP A 50 42.92 -25.28 34.82
C TRP A 50 42.19 -25.68 33.52
N TRP A 51 42.49 -25.03 32.39
CA TRP A 51 41.89 -25.33 31.08
C TRP A 51 42.42 -26.62 30.43
N LYS A 52 43.66 -27.01 30.74
CA LYS A 52 44.41 -28.05 30.01
C LYS A 52 43.81 -29.46 30.08
N ASP A 53 42.91 -29.72 31.03
CA ASP A 53 42.28 -31.04 31.20
C ASP A 53 40.99 -31.21 30.37
N GLY A 54 40.55 -30.19 29.63
CA GLY A 54 39.41 -30.26 28.69
C GLY A 54 38.02 -30.52 29.31
N LYS A 55 37.94 -30.98 30.56
CA LYS A 55 36.70 -31.38 31.28
C LYS A 55 35.84 -30.21 31.77
N TRP A 56 36.28 -28.98 31.55
CA TRP A 56 35.71 -27.79 32.18
C TRP A 56 35.13 -26.80 31.17
N ILE A 57 35.03 -27.16 29.89
CA ILE A 57 34.52 -26.29 28.82
C ILE A 57 33.11 -26.73 28.44
N GLU A 58 32.16 -25.82 28.55
CA GLU A 58 30.81 -26.00 28.04
C GLU A 58 30.64 -25.12 26.81
N ILE A 59 30.23 -25.72 25.69
CA ILE A 59 30.00 -25.00 24.43
C ILE A 59 28.50 -24.86 24.26
N ALA A 60 28.02 -23.61 24.23
CA ALA A 60 26.61 -23.30 24.04
C ALA A 60 26.38 -22.62 22.69
N PHE A 61 25.46 -23.16 21.89
CA PHE A 61 24.98 -22.48 20.71
C PHE A 61 24.06 -21.34 21.10
N VAL A 62 24.38 -20.12 20.69
CA VAL A 62 23.48 -18.99 20.79
C VAL A 62 23.06 -18.62 19.39
N PRO A 63 21.82 -18.95 18.96
CA PRO A 63 21.37 -18.53 17.65
C PRO A 63 21.50 -17.00 17.59
N CYS A 64 22.18 -16.51 16.56
CA CYS A 64 22.17 -15.09 16.25
C CYS A 64 20.74 -14.75 15.79
N LEU A 65 19.85 -14.53 16.74
CA LEU A 65 18.66 -13.75 16.49
C LEU A 65 19.19 -12.40 16.03
N TYR A 66 19.03 -12.08 14.74
CA TYR A 66 19.23 -10.73 14.26
C TYR A 66 18.59 -9.83 15.31
N ARG A 67 19.36 -8.92 15.90
CA ARG A 67 18.79 -7.89 16.77
C ARG A 67 17.79 -7.17 15.87
N LEU A 68 16.52 -7.56 15.94
CA LEU A 68 15.42 -6.78 15.44
C LEU A 68 15.57 -5.46 16.19
N SER A 69 16.20 -4.51 15.52
CA SER A 69 16.37 -3.19 16.11
C SER A 69 14.96 -2.71 16.36
N MET A 70 14.66 -2.37 17.62
CA MET A 70 13.33 -1.87 17.98
C MET A 70 12.93 -0.70 17.08
N SER A 71 13.91 0.09 16.60
CA SER A 71 13.73 1.14 15.60
C SER A 71 13.14 0.65 14.27
N TRP A 72 13.55 -0.53 13.77
CA TRP A 72 12.96 -1.14 12.57
C TRP A 72 11.54 -1.60 12.82
N CYS A 73 11.26 -2.20 13.99
CA CYS A 73 9.90 -2.56 14.38
C CYS A 73 8.99 -1.32 14.42
N TYR A 74 9.41 -0.23 15.08
CA TYR A 74 8.64 1.02 15.11
C TYR A 74 8.40 1.61 13.72
N ARG A 75 9.41 1.58 12.83
CA ARG A 75 9.25 2.05 11.45
C ARG A 75 8.26 1.20 10.66
N ALA A 76 8.35 -0.12 10.79
CA ALA A 76 7.42 -1.05 10.16
C ALA A 76 5.99 -0.83 10.67
N THR A 77 5.80 -0.73 12.00
CA THR A 77 4.49 -0.44 12.61
C THR A 77 3.93 0.92 12.18
N ARG A 78 4.75 1.97 12.11
CA ARG A 78 4.30 3.28 11.62
C ARG A 78 3.89 3.21 10.15
N PHE A 79 4.61 2.46 9.33
CA PHE A 79 4.26 2.25 7.93
C PHE A 79 2.94 1.50 7.79
N THR A 80 2.73 0.41 8.53
CA THR A 80 1.46 -0.33 8.49
C THR A 80 0.29 0.53 8.94
N HIS A 81 0.44 1.31 10.01
CA HIS A 81 -0.59 2.28 10.42
C HIS A 81 -0.88 3.34 9.35
N ALA A 82 0.15 3.83 8.64
CA ALA A 82 -0.04 4.79 7.55
C ALA A 82 -0.84 4.17 6.38
N VAL A 83 -0.54 2.93 6.01
CA VAL A 83 -1.29 2.20 4.98
C VAL A 83 -2.75 2.00 5.40
N VAL A 84 -3.00 1.56 6.63
CA VAL A 84 -4.36 1.41 7.16
C VAL A 84 -5.11 2.74 7.12
N ALA A 85 -4.48 3.83 7.56
CA ALA A 85 -5.08 5.16 7.52
C ALA A 85 -5.43 5.60 6.09
N LEU A 86 -4.60 5.30 5.09
CA LEU A 86 -4.90 5.58 3.68
C LEU A 86 -6.09 4.76 3.17
N VAL A 87 -6.18 3.47 3.52
CA VAL A 87 -7.33 2.63 3.15
C VAL A 87 -8.62 3.16 3.78
N THR A 88 -8.58 3.53 5.07
CA THR A 88 -9.73 4.13 5.76
C THR A 88 -10.12 5.46 5.13
N ALA A 89 -9.15 6.33 4.82
CA ALA A 89 -9.40 7.59 4.14
C ALA A 89 -10.02 7.38 2.76
N ASN A 90 -9.56 6.39 1.99
CA ASN A 90 -10.15 6.04 0.70
C ASN A 90 -11.64 5.66 0.82
N ALA A 91 -11.98 4.81 1.79
CA ALA A 91 -13.37 4.42 2.04
C ALA A 91 -14.24 5.64 2.39
N TYR A 92 -13.75 6.50 3.31
CA TYR A 92 -14.46 7.70 3.72
C TYR A 92 -14.67 8.70 2.59
N ILE A 93 -13.62 8.99 1.81
CA ILE A 93 -13.67 9.87 0.65
C ILE A 93 -14.62 9.30 -0.41
N SER A 94 -14.63 7.99 -0.63
CA SER A 94 -15.54 7.34 -1.58
C SER A 94 -17.00 7.53 -1.17
N THR A 95 -17.33 7.30 0.11
CA THR A 95 -18.69 7.45 0.63
C THR A 95 -19.15 8.91 0.58
N LEU A 96 -18.32 9.86 1.04
CA LEU A 96 -18.64 11.28 0.97
C LEU A 96 -18.70 11.80 -0.46
N GLY A 97 -17.76 11.41 -1.32
CA GLY A 97 -17.71 11.81 -2.72
C GLY A 97 -18.96 11.38 -3.49
N GLY A 98 -19.42 10.14 -3.27
CA GLY A 98 -20.70 9.65 -3.78
C GLY A 98 -21.88 10.46 -3.24
N GLY A 99 -21.92 10.73 -1.94
CA GLY A 99 -22.95 11.56 -1.31
C GLY A 99 -23.02 12.98 -1.90
N TYR A 100 -21.89 13.68 -2.00
CA TYR A 100 -21.83 15.00 -2.62
C TYR A 100 -22.25 14.99 -4.09
N PHE A 101 -21.89 13.95 -4.84
CA PHE A 101 -22.33 13.81 -6.22
C PHE A 101 -23.86 13.66 -6.31
N LEU A 102 -24.46 12.81 -5.48
CA LEU A 102 -25.91 12.59 -5.43
C LEU A 102 -26.67 13.86 -4.98
N CYS A 103 -26.13 14.59 -4.01
CA CYS A 103 -26.68 15.87 -3.53
C CYS A 103 -26.33 17.07 -4.43
N ARG A 104 -25.74 16.85 -5.61
CA ARG A 104 -25.36 17.89 -6.61
C ARG A 104 -24.33 18.91 -6.16
N HIS A 105 -23.57 18.61 -5.11
CA HIS A 105 -22.41 19.37 -4.69
C HIS A 105 -21.20 19.00 -5.58
N LEU A 106 -21.29 19.31 -6.87
CA LEU A 106 -20.34 18.83 -7.90
C LEU A 106 -18.90 19.31 -7.67
N ASN A 107 -18.71 20.50 -7.09
CA ASN A 107 -17.37 21.01 -6.77
C ASN A 107 -16.72 20.20 -5.64
N GLN A 108 -17.50 19.87 -4.60
CA GLN A 108 -17.07 19.03 -3.49
C GLN A 108 -16.82 17.60 -3.96
N ALA A 109 -17.71 17.03 -4.77
CA ALA A 109 -17.52 15.71 -5.36
C ALA A 109 -16.24 15.63 -6.22
N LYS A 110 -15.95 16.68 -6.99
CA LYS A 110 -14.71 16.81 -7.75
C LYS A 110 -13.49 16.87 -6.84
N LEU A 111 -13.53 17.66 -5.77
CA LEU A 111 -12.44 17.75 -4.79
C LEU A 111 -12.18 16.37 -4.15
N MET A 112 -13.24 15.67 -3.75
CA MET A 112 -13.14 14.33 -3.17
C MET A 112 -12.51 13.33 -4.15
N ALA A 113 -12.94 13.34 -5.43
CA ALA A 113 -12.33 12.49 -6.44
C ALA A 113 -10.84 12.81 -6.69
N GLN A 114 -10.42 14.08 -6.59
CA GLN A 114 -9.02 14.47 -6.67
C GLN A 114 -8.21 13.98 -5.47
N LEU A 115 -8.75 14.11 -4.25
CA LEU A 115 -8.13 13.56 -3.05
C LEU A 115 -8.00 12.03 -3.13
N GLN A 116 -9.01 11.35 -3.67
CA GLN A 116 -8.99 9.90 -3.87
C GLN A 116 -7.90 9.46 -4.88
N ILE A 117 -7.60 10.30 -5.89
CA ILE A 117 -6.44 10.08 -6.78
C ILE A 117 -5.13 10.18 -5.99
N CYS A 118 -4.96 11.18 -5.11
CA CYS A 118 -3.77 11.28 -4.28
C CYS A 118 -3.62 10.08 -3.32
N VAL A 119 -4.72 9.63 -2.71
CA VAL A 119 -4.73 8.44 -1.84
C VAL A 119 -4.35 7.18 -2.61
N SER A 120 -4.88 6.97 -3.82
CA SER A 120 -4.52 5.82 -4.65
C SER A 120 -3.06 5.83 -5.08
N GLN A 121 -2.45 7.00 -5.30
CA GLN A 121 -1.00 7.11 -5.51
C GLN A 121 -0.20 6.69 -4.26
N GLY A 122 -0.64 7.10 -3.07
CA GLY A 122 -0.04 6.67 -1.80
C GLY A 122 -0.16 5.17 -1.54
N LEU A 123 -1.26 4.56 -1.99
CA LEU A 123 -1.48 3.11 -1.95
C LEU A 123 -0.79 2.34 -3.09
N GLN A 124 -0.19 3.04 -4.06
CA GLN A 124 0.37 2.46 -5.28
C GLN A 124 -0.65 1.60 -6.06
N ASP A 125 -1.92 2.00 -6.05
CA ASP A 125 -3.01 1.33 -6.77
C ASP A 125 -3.40 2.11 -8.03
N PRO A 126 -2.83 1.76 -9.21
CA PRO A 126 -3.12 2.46 -10.46
C PRO A 126 -4.54 2.20 -10.98
N ILE A 127 -5.17 1.08 -10.62
CA ILE A 127 -6.53 0.74 -11.03
C ILE A 127 -7.52 1.66 -10.30
N LEU A 128 -7.35 1.83 -9.00
CA LEU A 128 -8.15 2.77 -8.21
C LEU A 128 -7.98 4.20 -8.70
N ALA A 129 -6.76 4.62 -9.03
CA ALA A 129 -6.50 5.94 -9.59
C ALA A 129 -7.29 6.17 -10.90
N SER A 130 -7.31 5.17 -11.78
CA SER A 130 -8.08 5.24 -13.03
C SER A 130 -9.58 5.31 -12.78
N LYS A 131 -10.14 4.47 -11.90
CA LYS A 131 -11.56 4.51 -11.49
C LYS A 131 -11.96 5.90 -10.97
N CYS A 132 -11.11 6.55 -10.18
CA CYS A 132 -11.36 7.91 -9.68
C CYS A 132 -11.38 8.96 -10.81
N ARG A 133 -10.54 8.82 -11.84
CA ARG A 133 -10.58 9.69 -13.02
C ARG A 133 -11.83 9.46 -13.87
N VAL A 134 -12.35 8.23 -13.94
CA VAL A 134 -13.66 7.98 -14.54
C VAL A 134 -14.76 8.71 -13.76
N ASN A 135 -14.71 8.76 -12.43
CA ASN A 135 -15.63 9.56 -11.63
C ASN A 135 -15.55 11.07 -11.94
N LEU A 136 -14.34 11.59 -12.22
CA LEU A 136 -14.20 12.97 -12.73
C LEU A 136 -14.85 13.16 -14.09
N ALA A 137 -14.85 12.14 -14.96
CA ALA A 137 -15.58 12.18 -16.22
C ALA A 137 -17.11 12.24 -15.99
N TYR A 138 -17.66 11.45 -15.06
CA TYR A 138 -19.06 11.56 -14.64
C TYR A 138 -19.42 12.94 -14.11
N GLY A 139 -18.55 13.53 -13.27
CA GLY A 139 -18.71 14.92 -12.83
C GLY A 139 -18.72 15.92 -13.99
N ALA A 140 -17.85 15.73 -14.99
CA ALA A 140 -17.84 16.58 -16.19
C ALA A 140 -19.11 16.41 -17.05
N MET A 141 -19.62 15.18 -17.19
CA MET A 141 -20.89 14.88 -17.88
C MET A 141 -22.06 15.58 -17.19
N ALA A 142 -22.14 15.50 -15.86
CA ALA A 142 -23.19 16.15 -15.07
C ALA A 142 -23.18 17.69 -15.19
N GLN A 143 -22.03 18.29 -15.56
CA GLN A 143 -21.87 19.72 -15.83
C GLN A 143 -22.08 20.11 -17.30
N GLY A 144 -22.46 19.17 -18.19
CA GLY A 144 -22.58 19.42 -19.63
C GLY A 144 -21.24 19.50 -20.38
N LYS A 145 -20.11 19.21 -19.73
CA LYS A 145 -18.76 19.30 -20.31
C LYS A 145 -18.38 18.01 -21.04
N PHE A 146 -19.14 17.63 -22.07
CA PHE A 146 -19.01 16.33 -22.75
C PHE A 146 -17.65 16.13 -23.42
N ASN A 147 -17.11 17.16 -24.08
CA ASN A 147 -15.79 17.09 -24.72
C ASN A 147 -14.69 16.79 -23.69
N ARG A 148 -14.80 17.35 -22.49
CA ARG A 148 -13.86 17.09 -21.39
C ARG A 148 -14.01 15.66 -20.88
N ALA A 149 -15.24 15.18 -20.70
CA ALA A 149 -15.51 13.81 -20.28
C ALA A 149 -14.95 12.79 -21.30
N ALA A 150 -15.19 13.00 -22.60
CA ALA A 150 -14.68 12.16 -23.67
C ALA A 150 -13.14 12.08 -23.67
N LYS A 151 -12.45 13.22 -23.51
CA LYS A 151 -10.99 13.27 -23.41
C LYS A 151 -10.46 12.47 -22.22
N ILE A 152 -11.13 12.53 -21.07
CA ILE A 152 -10.73 11.75 -19.88
C ILE A 152 -10.91 10.25 -20.16
N LEU A 153 -12.08 9.83 -20.67
CA LEU A 153 -12.37 8.42 -20.94
C LEU A 153 -11.44 7.82 -22.00
N LEU A 154 -11.04 8.60 -23.01
CA LEU A 154 -10.09 8.15 -24.03
C LEU A 154 -8.72 7.84 -23.41
N LYS A 155 -8.20 8.75 -22.58
CA LYS A 155 -6.92 8.55 -21.87
C LYS A 155 -6.96 7.35 -20.93
N GLU A 156 -8.06 7.18 -20.21
CA GLU A 156 -8.19 6.04 -19.29
C GLU A 156 -8.37 4.71 -20.03
N LYS A 157 -8.90 4.71 -21.26
CA LYS A 157 -8.92 3.50 -22.11
C LYS A 157 -7.52 3.00 -22.43
N GLU A 158 -6.59 3.88 -22.78
CA GLU A 158 -5.19 3.52 -23.01
C GLU A 158 -4.54 2.99 -21.72
N ASN A 159 -4.85 3.60 -20.57
CA ASN A 159 -4.35 3.12 -19.27
C ASN A 159 -4.91 1.74 -18.92
N ALA A 160 -6.18 1.48 -19.18
CA ALA A 160 -6.81 0.20 -18.90
C ALA A 160 -6.21 -0.94 -19.71
N GLN A 161 -5.86 -0.68 -20.99
CA GLN A 161 -5.14 -1.63 -21.83
C GLN A 161 -3.75 -1.95 -21.27
N LYS A 162 -3.01 -0.93 -20.81
CA LYS A 162 -1.70 -1.12 -20.18
C LYS A 162 -1.77 -1.92 -18.88
N LEU A 163 -2.83 -1.74 -18.10
CA LEU A 163 -3.04 -2.42 -16.81
C LEU A 163 -3.67 -3.81 -16.96
N ASN A 164 -4.14 -4.18 -18.16
CA ASN A 164 -4.82 -5.43 -18.47
C ASN A 164 -5.93 -5.80 -17.45
N SER A 165 -6.73 -4.80 -17.04
CA SER A 165 -7.78 -4.97 -16.02
C SER A 165 -9.16 -5.02 -16.67
N GLU A 166 -9.84 -6.18 -16.62
CA GLU A 166 -11.22 -6.34 -17.10
C GLU A 166 -12.20 -5.45 -16.33
N ASP A 167 -12.06 -5.37 -15.01
CA ASP A 167 -12.89 -4.49 -14.16
C ASP A 167 -12.87 -3.04 -14.64
N LEU A 168 -11.69 -2.54 -14.98
CA LEU A 168 -11.54 -1.16 -15.45
C LEU A 168 -12.14 -0.98 -16.85
N HIS A 169 -12.03 -2.00 -17.72
CA HIS A 169 -12.70 -1.99 -19.02
C HIS A 169 -14.22 -1.93 -18.87
N ASN A 170 -14.80 -2.70 -17.94
CA ASN A 170 -16.24 -2.68 -17.66
C ASN A 170 -16.71 -1.31 -17.18
N VAL A 171 -15.98 -0.70 -16.25
CA VAL A 171 -16.27 0.66 -15.74
C VAL A 171 -16.17 1.70 -16.85
N LEU A 172 -15.15 1.64 -17.69
CA LEU A 172 -14.99 2.56 -18.82
C LEU A 172 -16.08 2.38 -19.88
N HIS A 173 -16.46 1.15 -20.19
CA HIS A 173 -17.53 0.85 -21.12
C HIS A 173 -18.86 1.44 -20.62
N ALA A 174 -19.20 1.24 -19.34
CA ALA A 174 -20.38 1.84 -18.73
C ALA A 174 -20.36 3.38 -18.82
N ALA A 175 -19.21 4.00 -18.56
CA ALA A 175 -19.05 5.45 -18.66
C ALA A 175 -19.19 5.97 -20.10
N GLN A 176 -18.69 5.23 -21.09
CA GLN A 176 -18.84 5.57 -22.51
C GLN A 176 -20.29 5.46 -22.99
N VAL A 177 -20.99 4.40 -22.59
CA VAL A 177 -22.42 4.24 -22.88
C VAL A 177 -23.22 5.38 -22.25
N TYR A 178 -22.93 5.70 -20.99
CA TYR A 178 -23.58 6.81 -20.28
C TYR A 178 -23.30 8.17 -20.96
N LEU A 179 -22.07 8.43 -21.39
CA LEU A 179 -21.71 9.65 -22.14
C LEU A 179 -22.56 9.79 -23.41
N LYS A 180 -22.65 8.73 -24.22
CA LYS A 180 -23.45 8.72 -25.45
C LYS A 180 -24.91 9.03 -25.17
N LYS A 181 -25.52 8.32 -24.21
CA LYS A 181 -26.92 8.54 -23.79
C LYS A 181 -27.14 9.98 -23.32
N THR A 182 -26.22 10.50 -22.51
CA THR A 182 -26.33 11.85 -21.96
C THR A 182 -26.22 12.92 -23.05
N ILE A 183 -25.36 12.75 -24.05
CA ILE A 183 -25.25 13.69 -25.17
C ILE A 183 -26.55 13.72 -25.98
N VAL A 184 -27.15 12.55 -26.26
CA VAL A 184 -28.41 12.44 -26.99
C VAL A 184 -29.53 13.15 -26.22
N LEU A 185 -29.71 12.80 -24.94
CA LEU A 185 -30.69 13.44 -24.06
C LEU A 185 -30.49 14.94 -23.95
N HIS A 186 -29.24 15.39 -23.84
CA HIS A 186 -28.93 16.82 -23.76
C HIS A 186 -29.35 17.55 -25.05
N LYS A 187 -29.16 16.94 -26.23
CA LYS A 187 -29.63 17.49 -27.50
C LYS A 187 -31.16 17.50 -27.60
N GLU A 188 -31.82 16.43 -27.17
CA GLU A 188 -33.29 16.29 -27.20
C GLU A 188 -33.97 17.28 -26.23
N LEU A 189 -33.42 17.46 -25.02
CA LEU A 189 -33.92 18.40 -24.02
C LEU A 189 -33.67 19.86 -24.42
N LEU A 190 -32.59 20.16 -25.14
CA LEU A 190 -32.38 21.50 -25.71
C LEU A 190 -33.39 21.81 -26.83
N GLN A 191 -33.96 20.80 -27.48
CA GLN A 191 -34.97 20.96 -28.53
C GLN A 191 -36.40 21.11 -27.98
N HIS A 192 -36.66 20.71 -26.73
CA HIS A 192 -37.98 20.83 -26.09
C HIS A 192 -38.02 22.05 -25.16
N GLN A 193 -38.67 23.15 -25.58
CA GLN A 193 -39.10 24.20 -24.65
C GLN A 193 -40.49 23.92 -24.06
N GLU A 194 -40.63 24.30 -22.79
CA GLU A 194 -41.79 24.25 -21.90
C GLU A 194 -42.51 22.90 -21.76
N THR A 195 -41.89 21.99 -20.99
CA THR A 195 -42.64 20.88 -20.39
C THR A 195 -43.41 21.38 -19.16
N ASP A 196 -44.73 21.23 -19.21
CA ASP A 196 -45.72 21.51 -18.16
C ASP A 196 -45.26 20.99 -16.78
N THR A 197 -45.05 21.92 -15.84
CA THR A 197 -44.51 21.67 -14.48
C THR A 197 -45.44 20.87 -13.56
N ARG A 198 -46.57 20.36 -14.06
CA ARG A 198 -47.60 19.68 -13.25
C ARG A 198 -47.43 18.17 -13.12
N ARG A 199 -46.56 17.54 -13.92
CA ARG A 199 -46.23 16.11 -13.78
C ARG A 199 -44.82 15.97 -13.23
N VAL A 200 -44.71 15.49 -11.99
CA VAL A 200 -43.42 15.03 -11.45
C VAL A 200 -43.03 13.77 -12.20
N VAL A 201 -42.21 13.93 -13.25
CA VAL A 201 -41.57 12.80 -13.95
C VAL A 201 -40.22 12.56 -13.27
N ASP A 202 -40.24 11.70 -12.24
CA ASP A 202 -39.12 11.44 -11.34
C ASP A 202 -38.07 10.46 -11.91
N GLU A 203 -37.87 10.42 -13.23
CA GLU A 203 -36.98 9.42 -13.83
C GLU A 203 -35.54 9.92 -14.06
N TYR A 204 -35.30 11.23 -14.24
CA TYR A 204 -33.98 11.70 -14.71
C TYR A 204 -33.51 13.06 -14.19
N TYR A 205 -34.03 13.56 -13.06
CA TYR A 205 -33.69 14.92 -12.56
C TYR A 205 -32.19 15.18 -12.28
N ARG A 206 -31.29 14.19 -12.38
CA ARG A 206 -29.87 14.26 -11.92
C ARG A 206 -28.86 14.93 -12.88
N GLN A 207 -29.26 15.45 -14.03
CA GLN A 207 -28.34 16.08 -14.99
C GLN A 207 -28.69 17.57 -15.21
N ARG A 208 -27.68 18.46 -15.20
CA ARG A 208 -27.87 19.85 -15.63
C ARG A 208 -27.76 19.91 -17.15
N VAL A 209 -28.84 20.35 -17.80
CA VAL A 209 -28.77 20.86 -19.18
C VAL A 209 -28.24 22.29 -19.09
N VAL A 210 -27.00 22.51 -19.52
CA VAL A 210 -26.38 23.84 -19.61
C VAL A 210 -26.38 24.24 -21.08
N GLN A 211 -26.99 25.38 -21.44
CA GLN A 211 -26.82 25.98 -22.76
C GLN A 211 -25.35 26.33 -22.97
N THR A 212 -24.71 25.75 -23.98
CA THR A 212 -23.41 26.22 -24.46
C THR A 212 -23.63 27.45 -25.32
N GLU A 213 -23.21 28.61 -24.84
CA GLU A 213 -23.03 29.80 -25.68
C GLU A 213 -21.99 29.47 -26.76
N SER A 214 -22.44 29.54 -28.01
CA SER A 214 -21.66 29.33 -29.23
C SER A 214 -20.84 30.55 -29.59
#